data_AF-A0A176RYY7-F1
#
_entry.id   AF-A0A176RYY7-F1
#
_cell.length_a   1.000
_cell.length_b   1.000
_cell.length_c   1.000
_cell.angle_alpha   90.00
_cell.angle_beta   90.00
_cell.angle_gamma   90.00
#
_symmetry.space_group_name_H-M   'P 1'
#
loop_
_entity.id
_entity.type
_entity.pdbx_description
1 polymer ?
#
loop_
_entity_poly.entity_id
_entity_poly.type
_entity_poly.pdbx_seq_one_letter_code
_entity_poly.pdbx_strand_id
1 'polypeptide(L)'
;MKPLKAPPDDTIENNRIIVVSPFETPDVPLTLAFSKAGALGVLDVGRDPQKGIKAIAELPTNTSLDYGIRIPENLNLKPSQIPQQTTLVILTPDEDLKSWSSQFPVLVQVTS
;
A
#
# COMPACT_ATOMS: atom_id res chain seq x y z
N MET A 1 38.86 -1.53 -27.27
CA MET A 1 37.74 -1.89 -26.36
C MET A 1 36.44 -1.54 -27.08
N LYS A 2 35.57 -2.54 -27.32
CA LYS A 2 34.19 -2.31 -27.79
C LYS A 2 33.39 -1.67 -26.65
N PRO A 3 32.45 -0.75 -26.93
CA PRO A 3 31.55 -0.27 -25.89
C PRO A 3 30.73 -1.46 -25.36
N LEU A 4 30.56 -1.53 -24.04
CA LEU A 4 29.64 -2.49 -23.44
C LEU A 4 28.23 -2.21 -23.98
N LYS A 5 27.57 -3.27 -24.44
CA LYS A 5 26.17 -3.24 -24.87
C LYS A 5 25.33 -2.85 -23.65
N ALA A 6 24.47 -1.84 -23.80
CA ALA A 6 23.50 -1.50 -22.76
C ALA A 6 22.65 -2.74 -22.44
N PRO A 7 22.30 -2.98 -21.16
CA PRO A 7 21.45 -4.10 -20.78
C PRO A 7 20.07 -3.98 -21.48
N PRO A 8 19.34 -5.10 -21.65
CA PRO A 8 18.00 -5.10 -22.22
C PRO A 8 17.05 -4.25 -21.38
N ASP A 9 15.98 -3.80 -22.01
CA ASP A 9 15.04 -2.72 -21.66
C ASP A 9 14.24 -2.88 -20.34
N ASP A 10 14.74 -3.64 -19.36
CA ASP A 10 14.12 -3.91 -18.06
C ASP A 10 14.21 -2.71 -17.09
N THR A 11 14.63 -1.54 -17.57
CA THR A 11 14.82 -0.33 -16.74
C THR A 11 13.53 0.35 -16.28
N ILE A 12 12.35 -0.22 -16.60
CA ILE A 12 11.05 0.22 -16.08
C ILE A 12 10.68 -0.51 -14.77
N GLU A 13 11.51 -1.42 -14.23
CA GLU A 13 11.25 -1.98 -12.89
C GLU A 13 11.37 -0.93 -11.74
N ASN A 14 11.90 0.26 -12.02
CA ASN A 14 12.12 1.34 -11.03
C ASN A 14 11.08 2.48 -11.04
N ASN A 15 10.07 2.48 -11.92
CA ASN A 15 9.06 3.54 -11.98
C ASN A 15 7.70 3.11 -11.40
N ARG A 16 7.69 2.55 -10.18
CA ARG A 16 6.43 2.27 -9.48
C ARG A 16 5.85 3.56 -8.90
N ILE A 17 4.77 4.05 -9.49
CA ILE A 17 3.97 5.16 -8.97
C ILE A 17 3.09 4.61 -7.84
N ILE A 18 3.20 5.18 -6.65
CA ILE A 18 2.29 4.90 -5.53
C ILE A 18 1.30 6.05 -5.44
N VAL A 19 0.00 5.75 -5.44
CA VAL A 19 -1.06 6.75 -5.29
C VAL A 19 -1.86 6.42 -4.04
N VAL A 20 -1.77 7.28 -3.03
CA VAL A 20 -2.53 7.13 -1.79
C VAL A 20 -3.89 7.82 -1.95
N SER A 21 -4.98 7.14 -1.58
CA SER A 21 -6.33 7.73 -1.63
C SER A 21 -6.38 9.00 -0.77
N PRO A 22 -7.01 10.09 -1.25
CA PRO A 22 -6.87 11.40 -0.64
C PRO A 22 -7.70 11.58 0.64
N PHE A 23 -7.39 12.65 1.38
CA PHE A 23 -8.22 13.22 2.47
C PHE A 23 -8.47 12.33 3.69
N GLU A 24 -7.60 11.36 3.98
CA GLU A 24 -7.75 10.47 5.15
C GLU A 24 -9.14 9.82 5.24
N THR A 25 -9.77 9.64 4.08
CA THR A 25 -11.10 9.05 3.95
C THR A 25 -10.97 7.81 3.07
N PRO A 26 -11.34 6.62 3.58
CA PRO A 26 -11.25 5.41 2.80
C PRO A 26 -12.08 5.47 1.53
N ASP A 27 -11.45 5.21 0.38
CA ASP A 27 -12.10 5.10 -0.92
C ASP A 27 -11.55 3.89 -1.70
N VAL A 28 -12.21 2.76 -1.51
CA VAL A 28 -11.84 1.49 -2.16
C VAL A 28 -12.01 1.57 -3.68
N PRO A 29 -13.14 2.06 -4.24
CA PRO A 29 -13.28 2.20 -5.69
C PRO A 29 -12.16 3.03 -6.34
N LEU A 30 -11.78 4.16 -5.75
CA LEU A 30 -10.71 5.02 -6.26
C LEU A 30 -9.35 4.33 -6.17
N THR A 31 -9.07 3.68 -5.04
CA THR A 31 -7.83 2.89 -4.85
C THR A 31 -7.67 1.85 -5.95
N LEU A 32 -8.71 1.06 -6.22
CA LEU A 32 -8.69 0.04 -7.27
C LEU A 32 -8.64 0.64 -8.68
N ALA A 33 -9.17 1.85 -8.88
CA ALA A 33 -9.05 2.56 -10.14
C ALA A 33 -7.58 2.94 -10.44
N PHE A 34 -6.81 3.36 -9.44
CA PHE A 34 -5.37 3.60 -9.60
C PHE A 34 -4.63 2.31 -9.95
N SER A 35 -4.95 1.19 -9.28
CA SER A 35 -4.39 -0.13 -9.59
C SER A 35 -4.67 -0.55 -11.03
N LYS A 36 -5.91 -0.35 -11.52
CA LYS A 36 -6.28 -0.62 -12.91
C LYS A 36 -5.56 0.28 -13.91
N ALA A 37 -5.18 1.48 -13.51
CA ALA A 37 -4.42 2.42 -14.34
C ALA A 37 -2.91 2.14 -14.37
N GLY A 38 -2.44 1.08 -13.70
CA GLY A 38 -1.03 0.66 -13.69
C GLY A 38 -0.17 1.29 -12.60
N ALA A 39 -0.76 2.06 -11.69
CA ALA A 39 -0.10 2.51 -10.46
C ALA A 39 -0.35 1.50 -9.32
N LEU A 40 0.38 1.62 -8.21
CA LEU A 40 0.00 0.96 -6.97
C LEU A 40 -0.98 1.86 -6.21
N GLY A 41 -2.28 1.55 -6.31
CA GLY A 41 -3.30 2.20 -5.48
C GLY A 41 -3.12 1.81 -4.02
N VAL A 42 -3.07 2.80 -3.12
CA VAL A 42 -2.97 2.61 -1.69
C VAL A 42 -4.20 3.18 -1.01
N LEU A 43 -4.93 2.33 -0.30
CA LEU A 43 -6.07 2.75 0.51
C LEU A 43 -5.57 3.43 1.79
N ASP A 44 -5.85 4.70 1.95
CA ASP A 44 -5.76 5.39 3.23
C ASP A 44 -6.98 5.02 4.09
N VAL A 45 -6.75 4.30 5.19
CA VAL A 45 -7.84 3.82 6.04
C VAL A 45 -8.46 4.92 6.92
N GLY A 46 -7.88 6.13 6.89
CA GLY A 46 -8.37 7.28 7.65
C GLY A 46 -8.25 7.11 9.16
N ARG A 47 -8.80 8.05 9.92
CA ARG A 47 -8.65 8.07 11.40
C ARG A 47 -9.82 7.45 12.16
N ASP A 48 -10.91 7.11 11.47
CA ASP A 48 -12.09 6.47 12.07
C ASP A 48 -11.91 4.94 12.00
N PRO A 49 -11.74 4.25 13.13
CA PRO A 49 -11.47 2.81 13.13
C PRO A 49 -12.58 1.99 12.48
N GLN A 50 -13.85 2.40 12.64
CA GLN A 50 -14.98 1.65 12.09
C GLN A 50 -15.02 1.78 10.57
N LYS A 51 -14.81 2.99 10.05
CA LYS A 51 -14.75 3.21 8.60
C LYS A 51 -13.53 2.53 7.98
N GLY A 52 -12.37 2.61 8.64
CA GLY A 52 -11.14 1.97 8.18
C GLY A 52 -11.30 0.45 8.09
N ILE A 53 -11.77 -0.20 9.17
CA ILE A 53 -12.01 -1.66 9.19
C ILE A 53 -13.02 -2.06 8.10
N LYS A 54 -14.10 -1.30 7.95
CA LYS A 54 -15.10 -1.57 6.91
C LYS A 54 -14.48 -1.50 5.51
N ALA A 55 -13.69 -0.46 5.22
CA ALA A 55 -13.05 -0.30 3.92
C ALA A 55 -11.99 -1.39 3.65
N ILE A 56 -11.23 -1.81 4.67
CA ILE A 56 -10.31 -2.95 4.53
C ILE A 56 -11.07 -4.22 4.14
N ALA A 57 -12.23 -4.48 4.75
CA ALA A 57 -13.06 -5.64 4.44
C ALA A 57 -13.70 -5.58 3.04
N GLU A 58 -13.82 -4.40 2.44
CA GLU A 58 -14.31 -4.21 1.07
C GLU A 58 -13.22 -4.46 0.00
N LEU A 59 -11.94 -4.56 0.39
CA LEU A 59 -10.86 -4.87 -0.55
C LEU A 59 -10.98 -6.31 -1.10
N PRO A 60 -10.81 -6.50 -2.42
CA PRO A 60 -10.92 -7.82 -3.03
C PRO A 60 -9.72 -8.71 -2.66
N THR A 61 -9.99 -9.95 -2.29
CA THR A 61 -8.97 -10.95 -1.87
C THR A 61 -8.65 -12.01 -2.93
N ASN A 62 -9.33 -11.96 -4.07
CA ASN A 62 -9.14 -12.86 -5.22
C ASN A 62 -9.13 -12.03 -6.52
N THR A 63 -8.20 -11.09 -6.64
CA THR A 63 -8.05 -10.27 -7.85
C THR A 63 -6.61 -10.26 -8.35
N SER A 64 -6.41 -9.97 -9.63
CA SER A 64 -5.09 -9.76 -10.22
C SER A 64 -4.54 -8.35 -10.01
N LEU A 65 -5.30 -7.47 -9.35
CA LEU A 65 -4.89 -6.10 -9.06
C LEU A 65 -4.05 -6.06 -7.78
N ASP A 66 -2.90 -5.40 -7.88
CA ASP A 66 -2.07 -5.04 -6.73
C ASP A 66 -2.63 -3.80 -6.04
N TYR A 67 -2.62 -3.79 -4.71
CA TYR A 67 -2.98 -2.64 -3.89
C TYR A 67 -2.23 -2.64 -2.57
N GLY A 68 -2.02 -1.46 -2.00
CA GLY A 68 -1.45 -1.29 -0.66
C GLY A 68 -2.44 -0.65 0.32
N ILE A 69 -2.02 -0.55 1.58
CA ILE A 69 -2.83 0.07 2.64
C ILE A 69 -1.96 1.04 3.44
N ARG A 70 -2.39 2.28 3.63
CA ARG A 70 -1.80 3.24 4.56
C ARG A 70 -2.60 3.22 5.86
N ILE A 71 -1.92 2.96 6.98
CA ILE A 71 -2.50 2.91 8.32
C ILE A 71 -1.94 4.11 9.10
N PRO A 72 -2.77 5.11 9.43
CA PRO A 72 -2.37 6.20 10.31
C PRO A 72 -2.30 5.73 11.77
N GLU A 73 -1.71 6.57 12.60
CA GLU A 73 -1.57 6.34 14.03
C GLU A 73 -2.90 6.10 14.76
N ASN A 74 -2.84 5.42 15.92
CA ASN A 74 -3.93 5.26 16.89
C ASN A 74 -5.14 4.38 16.47
N LEU A 75 -5.05 3.62 15.37
CA LEU A 75 -6.12 2.69 14.98
C LEU A 75 -6.06 1.31 15.63
N ASN A 76 -4.92 0.94 16.25
CA ASN A 76 -4.70 -0.38 16.87
C ASN A 76 -4.99 -1.58 15.92
N LEU A 77 -4.83 -1.40 14.61
CA LEU A 77 -4.90 -2.49 13.65
C LEU A 77 -3.69 -3.41 13.81
N LYS A 78 -3.89 -4.71 13.62
CA LYS A 78 -2.84 -5.72 13.64
C LYS A 78 -2.58 -6.27 12.24
N PRO A 79 -1.34 -6.74 11.95
CA PRO A 79 -1.03 -7.37 10.67
C PRO A 79 -2.01 -8.48 10.25
N SER A 80 -2.48 -9.28 11.22
CA SER A 80 -3.44 -10.36 10.96
C SER A 80 -4.83 -9.90 10.51
N GLN A 81 -5.15 -8.62 10.65
CA GLN A 81 -6.41 -8.03 10.19
C GLN A 81 -6.32 -7.51 8.76
N ILE A 82 -5.13 -7.52 8.17
CA ILE A 82 -4.88 -7.05 6.81
C ILE A 82 -4.99 -8.21 5.81
N PRO A 83 -5.66 -8.01 4.65
CA PRO A 83 -5.72 -9.01 3.60
C PRO A 83 -4.31 -9.43 3.15
N GLN A 84 -4.06 -10.74 3.07
CA GLN A 84 -2.76 -11.29 2.65
C GLN A 84 -2.37 -10.89 1.22
N GLN A 85 -3.33 -10.50 0.38
CA GLN A 85 -3.09 -10.00 -0.97
C GLN A 85 -2.46 -8.58 -0.99
N THR A 86 -2.46 -7.86 0.14
CA THR A 86 -1.91 -6.51 0.24
C THR A 86 -0.42 -6.51 -0.16
N THR A 87 -0.07 -5.73 -1.17
CA THR A 87 1.30 -5.67 -1.74
C THR A 87 2.29 -5.03 -0.76
N LEU A 88 1.86 -3.99 -0.05
CA LEU A 88 2.64 -3.32 0.99
C LEU A 88 1.73 -2.56 1.95
N VAL A 89 2.27 -2.25 3.13
CA VAL A 89 1.65 -1.32 4.08
C VAL A 89 2.50 -0.05 4.23
N ILE A 90 1.83 1.09 4.38
CA ILE A 90 2.44 2.36 4.77
C ILE A 90 2.05 2.64 6.22
N LEU A 91 3.02 2.74 7.12
CA LEU A 91 2.81 2.96 8.55
C LEU A 91 3.40 4.29 9.00
N THR A 92 2.99 4.77 10.16
CA THR A 92 3.68 5.86 10.86
C THR A 92 4.82 5.32 11.73
N PRO A 93 5.78 6.16 12.19
CA PRO A 93 6.98 5.71 12.87
C PRO A 93 6.73 5.04 14.23
N ASP A 94 5.58 5.30 14.85
CA ASP A 94 5.24 4.85 16.20
C ASP A 94 4.67 3.42 16.26
N GLU A 95 4.46 2.78 15.11
CA GLU A 95 3.94 1.41 15.01
C GLU A 95 5.00 0.34 15.33
N ASP A 96 4.57 -0.86 15.76
CA ASP A 96 5.47 -2.02 15.96
C ASP A 96 5.91 -2.61 14.62
N LEU A 97 6.89 -1.95 13.99
CA LEU A 97 7.39 -2.28 12.66
C LEU A 97 7.82 -3.73 12.52
N LYS A 98 8.32 -4.38 13.59
CA LYS A 98 8.77 -5.78 13.54
C LYS A 98 7.61 -6.74 13.29
N SER A 99 6.47 -6.50 13.95
CA SER A 99 5.28 -7.31 13.76
C SER A 99 4.77 -7.21 12.32
N TRP A 100 4.75 -5.99 11.77
CA TRP A 100 4.31 -5.67 10.41
C TRP A 100 5.25 -6.22 9.34
N SER A 101 6.56 -6.00 9.48
CA SER A 101 7.56 -6.42 8.50
C SER A 101 7.71 -7.94 8.37
N SER A 102 7.20 -8.70 9.35
CA SER A 102 7.16 -10.16 9.28
C SER A 102 6.10 -10.70 8.30
N GLN A 103 5.10 -9.89 7.94
CA GLN A 103 3.97 -10.29 7.08
C GLN A 103 3.91 -9.48 5.78
N PHE A 104 4.32 -8.22 5.80
CA PHE A 104 4.19 -7.32 4.66
C PHE A 104 5.49 -6.53 4.43
N PRO A 105 5.81 -6.17 3.18
CA PRO A 105 6.70 -5.05 2.91
C PRO A 105 6.15 -3.77 3.55
N VAL A 106 7.01 -3.02 4.23
CA VAL A 106 6.63 -1.81 4.98
C VAL A 106 7.33 -0.58 4.40
N LEU A 107 6.55 0.45 4.10
CA LEU A 107 7.03 1.83 3.96
C LEU A 107 6.67 2.60 5.22
N VAL A 108 7.54 3.50 5.66
CA VAL A 108 7.27 4.36 6.82
C VAL A 108 7.07 5.79 6.33
N GLN A 109 5.92 6.37 6.62
CA GLN A 109 5.63 7.77 6.38
C GLN A 109 6.19 8.60 7.54
N VAL A 110 7.17 9.45 7.24
CA VAL A 110 7.76 10.39 8.21
C VAL A 110 7.20 11.79 7.94
N THR A 111 6.63 12.40 8.95
CA THR A 111 6.17 13.79 8.94
C THR A 111 7.10 14.65 9.80
N SER A 112 7.42 15.86 9.34
CA SER A 112 8.27 16.85 10.04
C SER A 112 7.51 17.64 11.09
#